data_AF-A0A2P4QMT5-F1
#
_entry.id   AF-A0A2P4QMT5-F1
#
_cell.length_a   1.000
_cell.length_b   1.000
_cell.length_c   1.000
_cell.angle_alpha   90.00
_cell.angle_beta   90.00
_cell.angle_gamma   90.00
#
_symmetry.space_group_name_H-M   'P 1'
#
loop_
_entity.id
_entity.type
_entity.pdbx_description
1 polymer ?
#
loop_
_entity_poly.entity_id
_entity_poly.type
_entity_poly.pdbx_seq_one_letter_code
_entity_poly.pdbx_strand_id
1 'polypeptide(L)'
;MANYYWIISQHSGMVLEVAGGSYSEANIMQYHKKHENDCSVGTQLWFFDGGLITNKRSGLVLDVTESTQIIQRASGSEPSVSQEWDYNYEDNTISLRSNRNFVLDIKDKSKDNWIPIILHSKHDGQNQRFNLLKWNNNSGTDAGRLLVTNIIEDNKFLSKLSQNLLEILADDEYYDVTIEVGNDPNVRIFRAHMVILHYRSPYMREILSANKKKDNGTLAHIKLPNILPETFEIIIR
;
A
#
# COMPACT_ATOMS: atom_id res chain seq x y z
N MET A 1 -1.12 -13.60 9.19
CA MET A 1 -2.60 -13.76 9.20
C MET A 1 -3.17 -12.61 8.37
N ALA A 2 -4.00 -12.88 7.37
CA ALA A 2 -4.51 -11.82 6.48
C ALA A 2 -5.49 -10.89 7.22
N ASN A 3 -5.34 -9.57 7.05
CA ASN A 3 -6.22 -8.56 7.63
C ASN A 3 -7.40 -8.30 6.69
N TYR A 4 -8.62 -8.53 7.15
CA TYR A 4 -9.82 -8.21 6.38
C TYR A 4 -10.39 -6.86 6.81
N TYR A 5 -11.06 -6.17 5.89
CA TYR A 5 -11.64 -4.85 6.11
C TYR A 5 -13.08 -4.80 5.61
N TRP A 6 -13.92 -4.03 6.28
CA TRP A 6 -15.08 -3.43 5.63
C TRP A 6 -14.64 -2.20 4.86
N ILE A 7 -15.10 -2.07 3.62
CA ILE A 7 -14.93 -0.87 2.80
C ILE A 7 -16.21 -0.06 2.95
N ILE A 8 -16.17 1.01 3.75
CA ILE A 8 -17.33 1.77 4.21
C ILE A 8 -17.45 3.08 3.43
N SER A 9 -18.56 3.31 2.75
CA SER A 9 -18.85 4.60 2.13
C SER A 9 -18.93 5.73 3.15
N GLN A 10 -18.23 6.83 2.90
CA GLN A 10 -18.38 8.05 3.71
C GLN A 10 -19.74 8.74 3.49
N HIS A 11 -20.40 8.51 2.35
CA HIS A 11 -21.69 9.13 2.01
C HIS A 11 -22.88 8.48 2.71
N SER A 12 -22.93 7.15 2.72
CA SER A 12 -24.06 6.38 3.25
C SER A 12 -23.76 5.66 4.57
N GLY A 13 -22.48 5.44 4.91
CA GLY A 13 -22.07 4.57 6.01
C GLY A 13 -22.26 3.07 5.73
N MET A 14 -22.71 2.72 4.52
CA MET A 14 -22.88 1.34 4.06
C MET A 14 -21.56 0.75 3.54
N VAL A 15 -21.54 -0.56 3.32
CA VAL A 15 -20.35 -1.31 2.91
C VAL A 15 -20.50 -1.94 1.53
N LEU A 16 -19.37 -2.26 0.91
CA LEU A 16 -19.33 -3.10 -0.29
C LEU A 16 -19.79 -4.53 0.03
N GLU A 17 -20.73 -5.03 -0.75
CA GLU A 17 -21.39 -6.33 -0.66
C GLU A 17 -21.29 -7.07 -2.00
N VAL A 18 -20.97 -8.36 -1.94
CA VAL A 18 -21.14 -9.26 -3.09
C VAL A 18 -22.62 -9.60 -3.26
N ALA A 19 -23.20 -9.25 -4.42
CA ALA A 19 -24.61 -9.50 -4.71
C ALA A 19 -24.98 -10.99 -4.51
N GLY A 20 -26.04 -11.23 -3.73
CA GLY A 20 -26.54 -12.58 -3.41
C GLY A 20 -25.56 -13.46 -2.62
N GLY A 21 -24.42 -12.92 -2.15
CA GLY A 21 -23.38 -13.71 -1.50
C GLY A 21 -22.76 -14.79 -2.39
N SER A 22 -22.69 -14.55 -3.70
CA SER A 22 -22.21 -15.48 -4.72
C SER A 22 -20.76 -15.94 -4.49
N TYR A 23 -20.47 -17.20 -4.87
CA TYR A 23 -19.10 -17.73 -5.00
C TYR A 23 -18.55 -17.60 -6.43
N SER A 24 -19.35 -17.09 -7.34
CA SER A 24 -19.01 -16.87 -8.75
C SER A 24 -19.06 -15.39 -9.07
N GLU A 25 -18.89 -15.05 -10.35
CA GLU A 25 -19.04 -13.69 -10.83
C GLU A 25 -20.34 -13.05 -10.34
N ALA A 26 -20.22 -11.86 -9.75
CA ALA A 26 -21.35 -11.13 -9.19
C ALA A 26 -21.03 -9.65 -9.05
N ASN A 27 -22.07 -8.82 -9.17
CA ASN A 27 -21.98 -7.38 -8.96
C ASN A 27 -21.57 -7.04 -7.52
N ILE A 28 -20.83 -5.94 -7.39
CA ILE A 28 -20.54 -5.34 -6.09
C ILE A 28 -21.53 -4.19 -5.87
N MET A 29 -22.18 -4.23 -4.72
CA MET A 29 -23.29 -3.34 -4.37
C MET A 29 -23.01 -2.68 -3.03
N GLN A 30 -23.60 -1.53 -2.76
CA GLN A 30 -23.66 -1.02 -1.39
C GLN A 30 -24.77 -1.75 -0.62
N TYR A 31 -24.50 -2.08 0.64
CA TYR A 31 -25.48 -2.67 1.53
C TYR A 31 -25.20 -2.29 2.98
N HIS A 32 -26.24 -2.30 3.82
CA HIS A 32 -26.06 -2.10 5.25
C HIS A 32 -25.05 -3.09 5.83
N LYS A 33 -24.21 -2.59 6.73
CA LYS A 33 -23.17 -3.40 7.38
C LYS A 33 -23.81 -4.48 8.26
N LYS A 34 -23.45 -5.73 8.00
CA LYS A 34 -23.84 -6.89 8.81
C LYS A 34 -23.12 -6.89 10.16
N HIS A 35 -23.73 -7.58 11.12
CA HIS A 35 -23.11 -7.85 12.40
C HIS A 35 -21.87 -8.73 12.22
N GLU A 36 -20.88 -8.61 13.11
CA GLU A 36 -19.60 -9.33 13.00
C GLU A 36 -19.77 -10.85 13.08
N ASN A 37 -20.79 -11.29 13.82
CA ASN A 37 -21.16 -12.70 14.00
C ASN A 37 -22.14 -13.22 12.93
N ASP A 38 -22.50 -12.41 11.93
CA ASP A 38 -23.37 -12.86 10.85
C ASP A 38 -22.67 -13.96 10.02
N CYS A 39 -23.36 -15.08 9.78
CA CYS A 39 -22.78 -16.22 9.04
C CYS A 39 -22.38 -15.86 7.60
N SER A 40 -22.96 -14.79 7.06
CA SER A 40 -22.67 -14.25 5.74
C SER A 40 -21.74 -13.03 5.77
N VAL A 41 -21.20 -12.61 6.93
CA VAL A 41 -20.36 -11.40 7.06
C VAL A 41 -19.19 -11.38 6.07
N GLY A 42 -18.65 -12.55 5.68
CA GLY A 42 -17.59 -12.67 4.69
C GLY A 42 -17.91 -12.09 3.31
N THR A 43 -19.19 -11.90 2.99
CA THR A 43 -19.65 -11.20 1.76
C THR A 43 -19.32 -9.71 1.74
N GLN A 44 -19.02 -9.13 2.91
CA GLN A 44 -18.72 -7.70 3.11
C GLN A 44 -17.26 -7.44 3.51
N LEU A 45 -16.45 -8.50 3.56
CA LEU A 45 -15.09 -8.43 4.06
C LEU A 45 -14.11 -8.60 2.92
N TRP A 46 -13.15 -7.69 2.87
CA TRP A 46 -12.22 -7.53 1.76
C TRP A 46 -10.79 -7.54 2.27
N PHE A 47 -9.93 -8.32 1.64
CA PHE A 47 -8.48 -8.29 1.84
C PHE A 47 -7.87 -7.40 0.75
N PHE A 48 -6.93 -6.53 1.14
CA PHE A 48 -6.19 -5.69 0.20
C PHE A 48 -4.70 -5.91 0.43
N ASP A 49 -3.99 -6.39 -0.60
CA ASP A 49 -2.54 -6.65 -0.56
C ASP A 49 -1.70 -5.52 -1.15
N GLY A 50 -2.33 -4.38 -1.45
CA GLY A 50 -1.67 -3.31 -2.19
C GLY A 50 -1.67 -3.55 -3.70
N GLY A 51 -2.63 -4.30 -4.23
CA GLY A 51 -2.94 -4.38 -5.66
C GLY A 51 -4.31 -4.99 -5.93
N LEU A 52 -4.61 -6.15 -5.33
CA LEU A 52 -5.87 -6.85 -5.46
C LEU A 52 -6.77 -6.62 -4.25
N ILE A 53 -8.06 -6.40 -4.52
CA ILE A 53 -9.09 -6.35 -3.48
C ILE A 53 -9.88 -7.66 -3.54
N THR A 54 -9.62 -8.56 -2.59
CA THR A 54 -10.14 -9.94 -2.60
C THR A 54 -11.26 -10.12 -1.59
N ASN A 55 -12.39 -10.66 -2.02
CA ASN A 55 -13.49 -10.97 -1.12
C ASN A 55 -13.15 -12.17 -0.21
N LYS A 56 -13.43 -12.05 1.09
CA LYS A 56 -13.16 -13.09 2.10
C LYS A 56 -13.92 -14.39 1.84
N ARG A 57 -15.17 -14.30 1.40
CA ARG A 57 -16.05 -15.46 1.25
C ARG A 57 -15.73 -16.26 0.00
N SER A 58 -15.59 -15.57 -1.13
CA SER A 58 -15.42 -16.22 -2.44
C SER A 58 -13.96 -16.43 -2.83
N GLY A 59 -13.03 -15.63 -2.30
CA GLY A 59 -11.64 -15.59 -2.77
C GLY A 59 -11.46 -14.92 -4.14
N LEU A 60 -12.53 -14.37 -4.71
CA LEU A 60 -12.52 -13.65 -5.98
C LEU A 60 -12.09 -12.19 -5.76
N VAL A 61 -11.56 -11.57 -6.81
CA VAL A 61 -11.04 -10.20 -6.78
C VAL A 61 -12.01 -9.22 -7.41
N LEU A 62 -11.97 -7.97 -6.96
CA LEU A 62 -12.74 -6.87 -7.51
C LEU A 62 -12.21 -6.52 -8.91
N ASP A 63 -13.11 -6.45 -9.89
CA ASP A 63 -12.80 -6.32 -11.31
C ASP A 63 -13.76 -5.31 -11.98
N VAL A 64 -13.26 -4.58 -12.97
CA VAL A 64 -14.06 -3.74 -13.86
C VAL A 64 -14.44 -4.52 -15.11
N THR A 65 -15.73 -4.62 -15.39
CA THR A 65 -16.29 -5.15 -16.64
C THR A 65 -17.18 -4.10 -17.31
N GLU A 66 -17.52 -4.31 -18.58
CA GLU A 66 -18.44 -3.44 -19.33
C GLU A 66 -18.11 -1.93 -19.22
N SER A 67 -16.81 -1.60 -19.17
CA SER A 67 -16.23 -0.26 -18.98
C SER A 67 -16.45 0.39 -17.60
N THR A 68 -17.58 0.14 -16.93
CA THR A 68 -17.90 0.83 -15.65
C THR A 68 -18.44 -0.06 -14.55
N GLN A 69 -18.80 -1.31 -14.84
CA GLN A 69 -19.44 -2.18 -13.85
C GLN A 69 -18.37 -2.80 -12.94
N ILE A 70 -18.62 -2.78 -11.63
CA ILE A 70 -17.77 -3.44 -10.64
C ILE A 70 -18.34 -4.78 -10.25
N ILE A 71 -17.55 -5.84 -10.43
CA ILE A 71 -17.89 -7.22 -10.11
C ILE A 71 -16.79 -7.86 -9.25
N GLN A 72 -17.04 -9.04 -8.72
CA GLN A 72 -15.98 -9.98 -8.35
C GLN A 72 -15.74 -10.99 -9.48
N ARG A 73 -14.49 -11.39 -9.73
CA ARG A 73 -14.12 -12.44 -10.69
C ARG A 73 -12.83 -13.13 -10.27
N ALA A 74 -12.53 -14.30 -10.86
CA ALA A 74 -11.25 -14.96 -10.66
C ALA A 74 -10.09 -14.11 -11.20
N SER A 75 -8.99 -14.07 -10.46
CA SER A 75 -7.71 -13.55 -10.95
C SER A 75 -6.96 -14.66 -11.69
N GLY A 76 -6.33 -14.32 -12.81
CA GLY A 76 -5.38 -15.21 -13.49
C GLY A 76 -4.07 -15.35 -12.71
N SER A 77 -3.10 -16.08 -13.29
CA SER A 77 -1.72 -16.13 -12.78
C SER A 77 -1.05 -14.75 -12.77
N GLU A 78 -1.41 -13.93 -13.75
CA GLU A 78 -1.12 -12.51 -13.82
C GLU A 78 -2.48 -11.78 -13.75
N PRO A 79 -2.69 -10.87 -12.79
CA PRO A 79 -3.92 -10.10 -12.71
C PRO A 79 -4.13 -9.20 -13.92
N SER A 80 -5.39 -8.98 -14.30
CA SER A 80 -5.75 -8.00 -15.31
C SER A 80 -5.56 -6.57 -14.77
N VAL A 81 -5.23 -5.62 -15.63
CA VAL A 81 -5.20 -4.18 -15.29
C VAL A 81 -6.53 -3.64 -14.76
N SER A 82 -7.65 -4.34 -15.04
CA SER A 82 -8.99 -4.05 -14.50
C SER A 82 -9.21 -4.54 -13.07
N GLN A 83 -8.27 -5.32 -12.53
CA GLN A 83 -8.30 -5.91 -11.20
C GLN A 83 -7.30 -5.26 -10.24
N GLU A 84 -6.51 -4.30 -10.71
CA GLU A 84 -5.47 -3.63 -9.92
C GLU A 84 -5.96 -2.27 -9.38
N TRP A 85 -5.84 -2.10 -8.07
CA TRP A 85 -6.40 -0.97 -7.33
C TRP A 85 -5.34 -0.32 -6.44
N ASP A 86 -5.44 1.00 -6.31
CA ASP A 86 -4.72 1.80 -5.32
C ASP A 86 -5.72 2.43 -4.35
N TYR A 87 -5.36 2.49 -3.07
CA TYR A 87 -6.10 3.25 -2.05
C TYR A 87 -5.33 4.53 -1.71
N ASN A 88 -5.97 5.68 -1.88
CA ASN A 88 -5.39 6.97 -1.52
C ASN A 88 -5.82 7.37 -0.11
N TYR A 89 -4.86 7.46 0.82
CA TYR A 89 -5.12 7.80 2.22
C TYR A 89 -5.44 9.29 2.46
N GLU A 90 -5.11 10.18 1.53
CA GLU A 90 -5.38 11.62 1.67
C GLU A 90 -6.86 11.94 1.40
N ASP A 91 -7.45 11.32 0.39
CA ASP A 91 -8.83 11.58 -0.03
C ASP A 91 -9.79 10.39 0.18
N ASN A 92 -9.27 9.23 0.58
CA ASN A 92 -9.99 7.97 0.80
C ASN A 92 -10.65 7.41 -0.48
N THR A 93 -10.10 7.69 -1.65
CA THR A 93 -10.55 7.09 -2.91
C THR A 93 -9.91 5.72 -3.15
N ILE A 94 -10.65 4.81 -3.80
CA ILE A 94 -10.13 3.55 -4.35
C ILE A 94 -10.13 3.71 -5.87
N SER A 95 -8.95 3.75 -6.48
CA SER A 95 -8.75 4.05 -7.89
C SER A 95 -8.19 2.88 -8.67
N LEU A 96 -8.54 2.75 -9.95
CA LEU A 96 -7.82 1.85 -10.84
C LEU A 96 -6.35 2.26 -10.92
N ARG A 97 -5.45 1.30 -10.73
CA ARG A 97 -4.00 1.53 -10.80
C ARG A 97 -3.56 2.04 -12.17
N SER A 98 -4.16 1.52 -13.23
CA SER A 98 -3.87 1.90 -14.61
C SER A 98 -4.27 3.34 -14.95
N ASN A 99 -5.25 3.91 -14.25
CA ASN A 99 -5.66 5.30 -14.41
C ASN A 99 -6.38 5.83 -13.15
N ARG A 100 -5.64 6.58 -12.33
CA ARG A 100 -6.12 7.10 -11.03
C ARG A 100 -7.21 8.18 -11.14
N ASN A 101 -7.59 8.60 -12.34
CA ASN A 101 -8.75 9.46 -12.56
C ASN A 101 -10.08 8.69 -12.52
N PHE A 102 -10.04 7.35 -12.52
CA PHE A 102 -11.22 6.51 -12.36
C PHE A 102 -11.23 5.84 -11.00
N VAL A 103 -12.30 6.05 -10.25
CA VAL A 103 -12.46 5.63 -8.85
C VAL A 103 -13.76 4.86 -8.67
N LEU A 104 -13.82 4.07 -7.59
CA LEU A 104 -15.10 3.50 -7.13
C LEU A 104 -16.07 4.63 -6.78
N ASP A 105 -17.33 4.43 -7.14
CA ASP A 105 -18.40 5.40 -6.99
C ASP A 105 -19.72 4.69 -6.67
N ILE A 106 -20.49 5.22 -5.72
CA ILE A 106 -21.87 4.79 -5.50
C ILE A 106 -22.77 5.51 -6.50
N LYS A 107 -23.36 4.71 -7.39
CA LYS A 107 -24.25 5.20 -8.44
C LYS A 107 -25.31 6.16 -7.90
N ASP A 108 -25.45 7.28 -8.59
CA ASP A 108 -26.44 8.35 -8.33
C ASP A 108 -26.38 8.95 -6.91
N LYS A 109 -25.27 8.76 -6.17
CA LYS A 109 -25.16 9.18 -4.76
C LYS A 109 -26.30 8.63 -3.90
N SER A 110 -26.86 7.47 -4.26
CA SER A 110 -27.96 6.90 -3.49
C SER A 110 -27.47 6.42 -2.11
N LYS A 111 -28.38 6.41 -1.15
CA LYS A 111 -28.18 5.85 0.20
C LYS A 111 -29.00 4.58 0.41
N ASP A 112 -29.57 4.02 -0.65
CA ASP A 112 -30.36 2.80 -0.57
C ASP A 112 -29.46 1.56 -0.62
N ASN A 113 -29.97 0.46 -0.08
CA ASN A 113 -29.37 -0.86 -0.27
C ASN A 113 -29.43 -1.28 -1.74
N TRP A 114 -28.53 -2.18 -2.14
CA TRP A 114 -28.50 -2.78 -3.48
C TRP A 114 -28.28 -1.76 -4.60
N ILE A 115 -27.52 -0.70 -4.30
CA ILE A 115 -27.06 0.23 -5.32
C ILE A 115 -25.71 -0.26 -5.84
N PRO A 116 -25.51 -0.34 -7.16
CA PRO A 116 -24.22 -0.74 -7.72
C PRO A 116 -23.10 0.20 -7.30
N ILE A 117 -21.96 -0.41 -6.96
CA ILE A 117 -20.67 0.28 -7.03
C ILE A 117 -20.25 0.26 -8.49
N ILE A 118 -19.84 1.42 -9.01
CA ILE A 118 -19.42 1.59 -10.40
C ILE A 118 -18.03 2.22 -10.43
N LEU A 119 -17.36 2.10 -11.57
CA LEU A 119 -16.21 2.91 -11.89
C LEU A 119 -16.68 4.24 -12.48
N HIS A 120 -16.20 5.35 -11.96
CA HIS A 120 -16.56 6.68 -12.44
C HIS A 120 -15.36 7.63 -12.45
N SER A 121 -15.43 8.68 -13.27
CA SER A 121 -14.45 9.76 -13.22
C SER A 121 -14.47 10.45 -11.86
N LYS A 122 -13.27 10.66 -11.30
CA LYS A 122 -13.06 11.32 -10.03
C LYS A 122 -13.59 12.75 -10.07
N HIS A 123 -14.40 13.10 -9.09
CA HIS A 123 -15.05 14.41 -8.95
C HIS A 123 -15.18 14.83 -7.47
N ASP A 124 -14.33 14.27 -6.60
CA ASP A 124 -14.21 14.56 -5.16
C ASP A 124 -15.51 14.43 -4.33
N GLY A 125 -16.51 13.72 -4.88
CA GLY A 125 -17.80 13.53 -4.22
C GLY A 125 -17.70 12.57 -3.03
N GLN A 126 -18.55 12.75 -2.02
CA GLN A 126 -18.57 11.84 -0.85
C GLN A 126 -18.90 10.39 -1.23
N ASN A 127 -19.62 10.18 -2.33
CA ASN A 127 -19.93 8.86 -2.91
C ASN A 127 -18.71 8.15 -3.52
N GLN A 128 -17.56 8.82 -3.61
CA GLN A 128 -16.28 8.27 -4.09
C GLN A 128 -15.27 8.00 -2.97
N ARG A 129 -15.66 8.26 -1.70
CA ARG A 129 -14.77 8.15 -0.55
C ARG A 129 -15.16 6.97 0.32
N PHE A 130 -14.20 6.11 0.65
CA PHE A 130 -14.42 4.87 1.38
C PHE A 130 -13.41 4.72 2.51
N ASN A 131 -13.88 4.53 3.73
CA ASN A 131 -13.03 4.21 4.87
C ASN A 131 -12.78 2.71 4.95
N LEU A 132 -11.54 2.32 5.25
CA LEU A 132 -11.20 0.93 5.54
C LEU A 132 -11.28 0.68 7.05
N LEU A 133 -12.27 -0.10 7.49
CA LEU A 133 -12.38 -0.53 8.89
C LEU A 133 -11.92 -1.97 9.03
N LYS A 134 -10.85 -2.20 9.79
CA LYS A 134 -10.33 -3.54 10.04
C LYS A 134 -11.36 -4.41 10.77
N TRP A 135 -11.61 -5.60 10.24
CA TRP A 135 -12.37 -6.65 10.91
C TRP A 135 -11.51 -7.31 11.97
N ASN A 136 -11.86 -7.08 13.23
CA ASN A 136 -11.28 -7.78 14.36
C ASN A 136 -12.29 -8.80 14.83
N ASN A 137 -11.91 -10.08 14.82
CA ASN A 137 -12.71 -11.16 15.38
C ASN A 137 -12.82 -11.13 16.91
N ASN A 138 -12.26 -10.10 17.55
CA ASN A 138 -12.31 -9.94 18.99
C ASN A 138 -13.46 -8.97 19.31
N SER A 139 -14.62 -9.56 19.59
CA SER A 139 -15.77 -8.85 20.13
C SER A 139 -15.37 -7.99 21.34
N GLY A 140 -15.55 -6.67 21.26
CA GLY A 140 -15.53 -5.78 22.43
C GLY A 140 -14.99 -4.36 22.19
N THR A 141 -15.91 -3.39 22.16
CA THR A 141 -15.82 -1.98 22.64
C THR A 141 -14.65 -1.07 22.19
N ASP A 142 -14.98 0.13 21.70
CA ASP A 142 -14.12 1.33 21.49
C ASP A 142 -12.82 1.21 20.67
N ALA A 143 -12.37 0.00 20.34
CA ALA A 143 -11.16 -0.24 19.56
C ALA A 143 -11.27 0.29 18.13
N GLY A 144 -12.46 0.33 17.52
CA GLY A 144 -12.65 0.80 16.14
C GLY A 144 -12.28 2.28 15.94
N ARG A 145 -12.58 3.14 16.92
CA ARG A 145 -12.26 4.58 16.84
C ARG A 145 -10.77 4.83 17.14
N LEU A 146 -10.20 4.09 18.10
CA LEU A 146 -8.76 4.07 18.36
C LEU A 146 -7.95 3.55 17.17
N LEU A 147 -8.45 2.56 16.43
CA LEU A 147 -7.74 1.97 15.30
C LEU A 147 -7.71 2.89 14.08
N VAL A 148 -8.77 3.66 13.80
CA VAL A 148 -8.75 4.63 12.68
C VAL A 148 -7.80 5.79 13.00
N THR A 149 -7.80 6.30 14.23
CA THR A 149 -6.78 7.29 14.65
C THR A 149 -5.39 6.69 14.58
N ASN A 150 -5.19 5.45 15.03
CA ASN A 150 -3.90 4.78 14.95
C ASN A 150 -3.47 4.52 13.50
N ILE A 151 -4.36 4.14 12.57
CA ILE A 151 -3.99 3.96 11.16
C ILE A 151 -3.61 5.30 10.51
N ILE A 152 -4.35 6.38 10.82
CA ILE A 152 -4.02 7.72 10.31
C ILE A 152 -2.71 8.23 10.94
N GLU A 153 -2.51 8.01 12.24
CA GLU A 153 -1.29 8.36 12.96
C GLU A 153 -0.11 7.49 12.52
N ASP A 154 -0.30 6.20 12.30
CA ASP A 154 0.69 5.26 11.78
C ASP A 154 1.06 5.63 10.36
N ASN A 155 0.10 5.99 9.49
CA ASN A 155 0.41 6.48 8.15
C ASN A 155 1.18 7.80 8.20
N LYS A 156 0.77 8.76 9.04
CA LYS A 156 1.52 10.00 9.25
C LYS A 156 2.92 9.72 9.80
N PHE A 157 3.04 8.77 10.72
CA PHE A 157 4.30 8.35 11.31
C PHE A 157 5.19 7.66 10.28
N LEU A 158 4.68 6.74 9.46
CA LEU A 158 5.42 6.06 8.41
C LEU A 158 5.85 7.04 7.31
N SER A 159 4.99 7.95 6.88
CA SER A 159 5.36 9.02 5.95
C SER A 159 6.43 9.92 6.54
N LYS A 160 6.30 10.32 7.82
CA LYS A 160 7.30 11.15 8.49
C LYS A 160 8.62 10.40 8.69
N LEU A 161 8.57 9.13 9.07
CA LEU A 161 9.73 8.26 9.23
C LEU A 161 10.43 8.05 7.89
N SER A 162 9.68 7.79 6.81
CA SER A 162 10.22 7.68 5.45
C SER A 162 10.91 8.98 5.04
N GLN A 163 10.30 10.14 5.31
CA GLN A 163 10.93 11.44 5.06
C GLN A 163 12.20 11.63 5.90
N ASN A 164 12.19 11.23 7.18
CA ASN A 164 13.37 11.30 8.03
C ASN A 164 14.50 10.36 7.54
N LEU A 165 14.17 9.18 7.01
CA LEU A 165 15.18 8.29 6.40
C LEU A 165 15.76 8.88 5.10
N LEU A 166 14.95 9.60 4.31
CA LEU A 166 15.43 10.33 3.13
C LEU A 166 16.33 11.52 3.53
N GLU A 167 15.99 12.23 4.59
CA GLU A 167 16.83 13.28 5.18
C GLU A 167 18.18 12.71 5.62
N ILE A 168 18.20 11.56 6.32
CA ILE A 168 19.44 10.86 6.69
C ILE A 168 20.24 10.45 5.45
N LEU A 169 19.59 9.95 4.40
CA LEU A 169 20.27 9.55 3.16
C LEU A 169 20.94 10.70 2.41
N ALA A 170 20.38 11.90 2.53
CA ALA A 170 20.92 13.12 1.92
C ALA A 170 21.90 13.88 2.83
N ASP A 171 22.02 13.46 4.10
CA ASP A 171 22.84 14.12 5.11
C ASP A 171 24.34 13.92 4.88
N ASP A 172 25.10 15.01 4.96
CA ASP A 172 26.56 15.03 4.88
C ASP A 172 27.24 15.42 6.20
N GLU A 173 26.47 15.57 7.29
CA GLU A 173 26.96 15.97 8.62
C GLU A 173 27.35 14.77 9.49
N TYR A 174 26.55 13.70 9.50
CA TYR A 174 26.72 12.54 10.40
C TYR A 174 27.18 11.25 9.71
N TYR A 175 27.75 11.35 8.50
CA TYR A 175 28.25 10.19 7.76
C TYR A 175 29.37 9.47 8.53
N ASP A 176 29.35 8.13 8.50
CA ASP A 176 30.30 7.25 9.19
C ASP A 176 31.19 6.46 8.21
N VAL A 177 30.94 6.58 6.91
CA VAL A 177 31.76 5.95 5.85
C VAL A 177 31.95 6.86 4.64
N THR A 178 33.17 6.82 4.08
CA THR A 178 33.52 7.41 2.79
C THR A 178 33.76 6.31 1.76
N ILE A 179 33.13 6.41 0.59
CA ILE A 179 33.20 5.40 -0.46
C ILE A 179 33.74 6.04 -1.74
N GLU A 180 34.93 5.63 -2.14
CA GLU A 180 35.56 6.01 -3.40
C GLU A 180 35.13 5.01 -4.48
N VAL A 181 34.46 5.49 -5.53
CA VAL A 181 33.84 4.66 -6.56
C VAL A 181 34.40 5.03 -7.92
N GLY A 182 34.64 4.02 -8.75
CA GLY A 182 35.21 4.16 -10.09
C GLY A 182 36.73 4.07 -10.10
N ASN A 183 37.29 4.23 -11.30
CA ASN A 183 38.72 4.20 -11.56
C ASN A 183 39.13 5.47 -12.31
N ASP A 184 40.40 5.86 -12.19
CA ASP A 184 40.97 7.02 -12.86
C ASP A 184 40.67 6.99 -14.38
N PRO A 185 40.21 8.11 -14.98
CA PRO A 185 40.02 9.45 -14.38
C PRO A 185 38.63 9.68 -13.74
N ASN A 186 37.74 8.69 -13.77
CA ASN A 186 36.34 8.81 -13.38
C ASN A 186 36.08 8.28 -11.97
N VAL A 187 36.71 8.91 -10.98
CA VAL A 187 36.54 8.58 -9.56
C VAL A 187 35.61 9.59 -8.89
N ARG A 188 34.65 9.11 -8.11
CA ARG A 188 33.78 9.95 -7.27
C ARG A 188 33.78 9.46 -5.83
N ILE A 189 33.75 10.40 -4.90
CA ILE A 189 33.70 10.13 -3.46
C ILE A 189 32.27 10.35 -2.96
N PHE A 190 31.73 9.36 -2.26
CA PHE A 190 30.42 9.39 -1.63
C PHE A 190 30.58 9.36 -0.11
N ARG A 191 29.89 10.26 0.58
CA ARG A 191 29.71 10.22 2.03
C ARG A 191 28.37 9.53 2.30
N ALA A 192 28.37 8.54 3.18
CA ALA A 192 27.20 7.71 3.40
C ALA A 192 27.15 7.15 4.82
N HIS A 193 26.06 6.45 5.13
CA HIS A 193 25.77 5.87 6.44
C HIS A 193 25.81 4.34 6.36
N MET A 194 26.72 3.69 7.10
CA MET A 194 26.97 2.25 7.09
C MET A 194 25.70 1.46 7.39
N VAL A 195 24.89 1.93 8.35
CA VAL A 195 23.63 1.26 8.71
C VAL A 195 22.67 1.21 7.53
N ILE A 196 22.53 2.31 6.79
CA ILE A 196 21.63 2.37 5.63
C ILE A 196 22.13 1.45 4.51
N LEU A 197 23.43 1.53 4.19
CA LEU A 197 24.05 0.69 3.17
C LEU A 197 23.94 -0.81 3.48
N HIS A 198 24.12 -1.20 4.75
CA HIS A 198 24.04 -2.58 5.21
C HIS A 198 22.66 -3.21 4.96
N TYR A 199 21.58 -2.43 5.11
CA TYR A 199 20.22 -2.92 4.92
C TYR A 199 19.72 -2.77 3.49
N ARG A 200 20.21 -1.78 2.73
CA ARG A 200 19.78 -1.55 1.34
C ARG A 200 20.41 -2.50 0.32
N SER A 201 21.62 -2.98 0.55
CA SER A 201 22.32 -3.80 -0.44
C SER A 201 23.00 -5.01 0.21
N PRO A 202 22.64 -6.25 -0.19
CA PRO A 202 23.36 -7.45 0.23
C PRO A 202 24.86 -7.38 -0.09
N TYR A 203 25.22 -6.78 -1.23
CA TYR A 203 26.62 -6.58 -1.62
C TYR A 203 27.35 -5.65 -0.63
N MET A 204 26.75 -4.52 -0.28
CA MET A 204 27.34 -3.60 0.71
C MET A 204 27.39 -4.22 2.10
N ARG A 205 26.39 -5.04 2.45
CA ARG A 205 26.36 -5.81 3.70
C ARG A 205 27.61 -6.68 3.85
N GLU A 206 27.99 -7.40 2.80
CA GLU A 206 29.19 -8.25 2.80
C GLU A 206 30.47 -7.42 2.96
N ILE A 207 30.61 -6.33 2.19
CA ILE A 207 31.78 -5.45 2.26
C ILE A 207 31.93 -4.82 3.64
N LEU A 208 30.84 -4.28 4.21
CA LEU A 208 30.86 -3.67 5.54
C LEU A 208 31.17 -4.71 6.63
N SER A 209 30.64 -5.93 6.51
CA SER A 209 30.91 -7.01 7.47
C SER A 209 32.37 -7.48 7.43
N ALA A 210 33.00 -7.49 6.26
CA ALA A 210 34.43 -7.77 6.13
C ALA A 210 35.30 -6.66 6.74
N ASN A 211 34.86 -5.40 6.66
CA ASN A 211 35.58 -4.25 7.21
C ASN A 211 35.44 -4.08 8.72
N LYS A 212 34.34 -4.55 9.36
CA LYS A 212 34.16 -4.52 10.83
C LYS A 212 35.31 -5.13 11.64
N LYS A 213 36.09 -6.04 11.06
CA LYS A 213 37.23 -6.69 11.72
C LYS A 213 38.48 -5.80 11.83
N LYS A 214 38.48 -4.59 11.26
CA LYS A 214 39.63 -3.69 11.17
C LYS A 214 39.43 -2.34 11.87
N ASP A 215 38.29 -2.16 12.54
CA ASP A 215 37.89 -0.86 13.06
C ASP A 215 38.76 -0.42 14.25
N ASN A 216 39.52 0.65 14.04
CA ASN A 216 40.44 1.26 15.00
C ASN A 216 39.94 2.66 15.45
N GLY A 217 38.66 2.97 15.20
CA GLY A 217 38.06 4.27 15.52
C GLY A 217 38.29 5.34 14.46
N THR A 218 38.86 4.99 13.30
CA THR A 218 38.98 5.88 12.14
C THR A 218 37.76 5.71 11.24
N LEU A 219 37.23 6.82 10.70
CA LEU A 219 36.13 6.80 9.74
C LEU A 219 36.36 5.76 8.63
N ALA A 220 35.39 4.88 8.39
CA ALA A 220 35.56 3.78 7.44
C ALA A 220 35.76 4.31 6.02
N HIS A 221 36.72 3.75 5.28
CA HIS A 221 36.99 4.11 3.88
C HIS A 221 36.96 2.86 2.99
N ILE A 222 36.08 2.87 1.99
CA ILE A 222 35.84 1.75 1.08
C ILE A 222 36.15 2.18 -0.35
N LYS A 223 36.82 1.32 -1.12
CA LYS A 223 37.09 1.53 -2.55
C LYS A 223 36.32 0.53 -3.39
N LEU A 224 35.56 1.03 -4.37
CA LEU A 224 34.75 0.26 -5.32
C LEU A 224 35.14 0.59 -6.76
N PRO A 225 36.33 0.13 -7.21
CA PRO A 225 36.86 0.48 -8.54
C PRO A 225 36.02 -0.06 -9.70
N ASN A 226 35.28 -1.16 -9.47
CA ASN A 226 34.53 -1.87 -10.50
C ASN A 226 33.08 -1.40 -10.65
N ILE A 227 32.68 -0.35 -9.92
CA ILE A 227 31.34 0.23 -10.00
C ILE A 227 31.47 1.63 -10.60
N LEU A 228 30.59 1.96 -11.55
CA LEU A 228 30.51 3.32 -12.09
C LEU A 228 29.89 4.27 -11.07
N PRO A 229 30.41 5.50 -10.93
CA PRO A 229 29.83 6.49 -10.02
C PRO A 229 28.32 6.69 -10.17
N GLU A 230 27.80 6.69 -11.40
CA GLU A 230 26.38 6.88 -11.71
C GLU A 230 25.54 5.70 -11.21
N THR A 231 26.04 4.48 -11.38
CA THR A 231 25.39 3.27 -10.84
C THR A 231 25.35 3.31 -9.32
N PHE A 232 26.42 3.79 -8.69
CA PHE A 232 26.48 3.88 -7.23
C PHE A 232 25.54 4.93 -6.66
N GLU A 233 25.36 6.07 -7.34
CA GLU A 233 24.40 7.10 -6.94
C GLU A 233 22.96 6.55 -6.87
N ILE A 234 22.61 5.60 -7.74
CA ILE A 234 21.32 4.89 -7.70
C ILE A 234 21.26 3.92 -6.52
N ILE A 235 22.35 3.21 -6.20
CA ILE A 235 22.38 2.23 -5.08
C ILE A 235 22.17 2.93 -3.72
N ILE A 236 22.64 4.16 -3.58
CA ILE A 236 22.55 4.90 -2.32
C ILE A 236 21.26 5.74 -2.20
N ARG A 237 20.47 5.94 -3.26
CA ARG A 237 19.19 6.65 -3.25
C ARG A 237 18.00 5.72 -3.16
#